data_AF-A0A8J6W2X9-F1
#
_entry.id   AF-A0A8J6W2X9-F1
#
_cell.length_a   1.000
_cell.length_b   1.000
_cell.length_c   1.000
_cell.angle_alpha   90.00
_cell.angle_beta   90.00
_cell.angle_gamma   90.00
#
_symmetry.space_group_name_H-M   'P 1'
#
loop_
_entity.id
_entity.type
_entity.pdbx_description
1 polymer ?
#
loop_
_entity_poly.entity_id
_entity_poly.type
_entity_poly.pdbx_seq_one_letter_code
_entity_poly.pdbx_strand_id
1 'polypeptide(L)'
;MADATTDLTPGEGQNFDALQATEEISAGEQKAPKVNIDADYEASKEYSVSDVDRSSQGAEAAAAATAPEHELHAAEETKFEAEPTGDPSDFRAMAQDLRPDAANTGDSHDLIQKAFEKGQPGQ
;
A
#
# COMPACT_ATOMS: atom_id res chain seq x y z
N MET A 1 -12.17 -21.65 25.99
CA MET A 1 -11.15 -20.79 26.64
C MET A 1 -9.83 -21.30 26.12
N ALA A 2 -9.11 -20.48 25.34
CA ALA A 2 -7.88 -20.88 24.69
C ALA A 2 -6.76 -20.94 25.74
N ASP A 3 -6.15 -22.12 25.87
CA ASP A 3 -4.88 -22.33 26.55
C ASP A 3 -3.84 -21.37 25.97
N ALA A 4 -3.50 -20.34 26.74
CA ALA A 4 -2.32 -19.52 26.50
C ALA A 4 -1.14 -20.16 27.23
N THR A 5 -0.75 -21.35 26.81
CA THR A 5 0.57 -21.90 27.12
C THR A 5 1.58 -21.13 26.28
N THR A 6 1.93 -19.92 26.74
CA THR A 6 3.10 -19.21 26.24
C THR A 6 4.31 -20.06 26.60
N ASP A 7 4.83 -20.73 25.58
CA ASP A 7 6.01 -21.57 25.60
C ASP A 7 7.21 -20.75 26.09
N LEU A 8 7.56 -20.89 27.38
CA LEU A 8 8.75 -20.30 27.96
C LEU A 8 9.93 -21.20 27.60
N THR A 9 10.45 -21.04 26.39
CA THR A 9 11.73 -21.62 25.97
C THR A 9 12.84 -21.23 26.97
N PRO A 10 13.55 -22.19 27.58
CA PRO A 10 14.66 -21.90 28.48
C PRO A 10 15.88 -21.55 27.63
N GLY A 11 16.20 -20.26 27.48
CA GLY A 11 17.41 -19.91 26.72
C GLY A 11 17.83 -18.45 26.65
N GLU A 12 16.93 -17.47 26.58
CA GLU A 12 17.34 -16.09 26.28
C GLU A 12 16.56 -15.09 27.11
N GLY A 13 17.11 -14.69 28.27
CA GLY A 13 16.55 -13.64 29.13
C GLY A 13 16.20 -14.07 30.56
N GLN A 14 16.58 -15.28 31.00
CA GLN A 14 16.35 -15.71 32.37
C GLN A 14 17.28 -14.97 33.34
N ASN A 15 16.73 -14.00 34.07
CA ASN A 15 17.40 -13.40 35.22
C ASN A 15 17.50 -14.45 36.34
N PHE A 16 18.71 -14.79 36.77
CA PHE A 16 18.95 -15.76 37.85
C PHE A 16 18.18 -15.41 39.13
N ASP A 17 18.08 -14.12 39.47
CA ASP A 17 17.34 -13.66 40.64
C ASP A 17 15.83 -13.97 40.52
N ALA A 18 15.28 -13.85 39.30
CA ALA A 18 13.87 -14.14 39.04
C ALA A 18 13.57 -15.65 39.13
N LEU A 19 14.51 -16.50 38.69
CA LEU A 19 14.39 -17.94 38.85
C LEU A 19 14.43 -18.34 40.33
N GLN A 20 15.40 -17.81 41.08
CA GLN A 20 15.51 -18.07 42.51
C GLN A 20 14.25 -17.64 43.27
N ALA A 21 13.72 -16.45 43.01
CA ALA A 21 12.48 -16.00 43.63
C ALA A 21 11.28 -16.90 43.28
N THR A 22 11.23 -17.42 42.04
CA THR A 22 10.17 -18.36 41.62
C THR A 22 10.26 -19.68 42.38
N GLU A 23 11.48 -20.20 42.56
CA GLU A 23 11.74 -21.42 43.33
C GLU A 23 11.39 -21.24 44.81
N GLU A 24 11.81 -20.14 45.43
CA GLU A 24 11.52 -19.83 46.84
C GLU A 24 10.01 -19.63 47.10
N ILE A 25 9.28 -19.02 46.16
CA ILE A 25 7.82 -18.91 46.22
C ILE A 25 7.16 -20.30 46.07
N SER A 26 7.64 -21.12 45.13
CA SER A 26 7.11 -22.47 44.91
C SER A 26 7.41 -23.42 46.07
N ALA A 27 8.55 -23.24 46.74
CA ALA A 27 8.93 -23.98 47.94
C ALA A 27 8.17 -23.49 49.19
N GLY A 28 7.46 -22.36 49.10
CA GLY A 28 6.72 -21.75 50.20
C GLY A 28 7.60 -20.99 51.20
N GLU A 29 8.88 -20.77 50.86
CA GLU A 29 9.83 -19.98 51.66
C GLU A 29 9.54 -18.48 51.53
N GLN A 30 9.05 -18.05 50.37
CA GLN A 30 8.57 -16.70 50.12
C GLN A 30 7.06 -16.66 49.84
N LYS A 31 6.39 -15.61 50.32
CA LYS A 31 4.96 -15.41 50.03
C LYS A 31 4.80 -14.97 48.58
N ALA A 32 3.95 -15.69 47.84
CA ALA A 32 3.52 -15.28 46.52
C ALA A 32 2.89 -13.87 46.58
N PRO A 33 3.20 -12.99 45.61
CA PRO A 33 2.51 -11.73 45.44
C PRO A 33 1.00 -11.96 45.32
N LYS A 34 0.22 -11.20 46.09
CA LYS A 34 -1.25 -11.24 45.98
C LYS A 34 -1.68 -10.22 44.94
N VAL A 35 -2.04 -10.70 43.75
CA VAL A 35 -2.62 -9.87 42.68
C VAL A 35 -4.11 -9.68 42.97
N ASN A 36 -4.57 -8.43 43.01
CA ASN A 36 -5.99 -8.12 43.16
C ASN A 36 -6.51 -7.59 41.82
N ILE A 37 -7.05 -8.49 41.02
CA ILE A 37 -7.46 -8.20 39.65
C ILE A 37 -8.47 -7.04 39.61
N ASP A 38 -9.43 -7.00 40.54
CA ASP A 38 -10.47 -5.96 40.55
C ASP A 38 -9.90 -4.59 40.94
N ALA A 39 -9.05 -4.54 41.97
CA ALA A 39 -8.43 -3.29 42.40
C ALA A 39 -7.41 -2.78 41.36
N ASP A 40 -6.63 -3.68 40.77
CA ASP A 40 -5.63 -3.35 39.76
C ASP A 40 -6.31 -2.89 38.46
N TYR A 41 -7.47 -3.48 38.11
CA TYR A 41 -8.29 -3.03 36.99
C TYR A 41 -8.85 -1.62 37.21
N GLU A 42 -9.41 -1.32 38.38
CA GLU A 42 -9.88 0.04 38.68
C GLU A 42 -8.74 1.06 38.72
N ALA A 43 -7.60 0.73 39.35
CA ALA A 43 -6.42 1.59 39.37
C ALA A 43 -5.89 1.84 37.95
N SER A 44 -5.90 0.84 37.07
CA SER A 44 -5.45 0.99 35.69
C SER A 44 -6.27 2.03 34.91
N LYS A 45 -7.56 2.20 35.23
CA LYS A 45 -8.42 3.19 34.56
C LYS A 45 -8.03 4.63 34.91
N GLU A 46 -7.47 4.86 36.09
CA GLU A 46 -6.97 6.18 36.50
C GLU A 46 -5.75 6.58 35.68
N TYR A 47 -4.93 5.62 35.25
CA TYR A 47 -3.74 5.86 34.41
C TYR A 47 -3.97 5.65 32.91
N SER A 48 -5.11 5.06 32.52
CA SER A 48 -5.43 4.76 31.12
C SER A 48 -5.81 5.99 30.30
N VAL A 49 -6.03 7.14 30.93
CA VAL A 49 -6.27 8.42 30.25
C VAL A 49 -5.64 9.50 31.12
N SER A 50 -4.58 10.14 30.64
CA SER A 50 -4.04 11.31 31.33
C SER A 50 -5.12 12.41 31.35
N ASP A 51 -5.22 13.17 32.44
CA ASP A 51 -6.19 14.29 32.52
C ASP A 51 -5.99 15.31 31.38
N VAL A 52 -4.76 15.36 30.85
CA VAL A 52 -4.37 16.16 29.69
C VAL A 52 -5.06 15.69 28.41
N ASP A 53 -5.14 14.38 28.16
CA ASP A 53 -5.84 13.80 26.98
C ASP A 53 -7.36 14.02 27.00
N ARG A 54 -7.95 14.22 28.18
CA ARG A 54 -9.38 14.56 28.32
C ARG A 54 -9.67 16.05 28.03
N SER A 55 -8.64 16.88 27.90
CA SER A 55 -8.78 18.31 27.67
C SER A 55 -8.24 18.70 26.29
N SER A 56 -8.73 19.83 25.76
CA SER A 56 -8.18 20.42 24.52
C SER A 56 -6.68 20.77 24.63
N GLN A 57 -6.12 20.84 25.83
CA GLN A 57 -4.69 21.08 26.06
C GLN A 57 -3.81 19.88 25.69
N GLY A 58 -4.32 18.64 25.76
CA GLY A 58 -3.57 17.45 25.32
C GLY A 58 -3.42 17.39 23.81
N ALA A 59 -4.45 17.81 23.07
CA ALA A 59 -4.37 17.94 21.62
C ALA A 59 -3.35 19.00 21.19
N GLU A 60 -3.30 20.15 21.89
CA GLU A 60 -2.29 21.19 21.62
C GLU A 60 -0.87 20.74 21.98
N ALA A 61 -0.68 20.04 23.11
CA ALA A 61 0.62 19.53 23.51
C ALA A 61 1.14 18.44 22.56
N ALA A 62 0.27 17.53 22.11
CA ALA A 62 0.63 16.52 21.11
C ALA A 62 0.92 17.15 19.74
N ALA A 63 0.15 18.15 19.32
CA ALA A 63 0.40 18.90 18.10
C ALA A 63 1.73 19.67 18.16
N ALA A 64 2.05 20.29 19.29
CA ALA A 64 3.32 20.99 19.50
C ALA A 64 4.52 20.03 19.53
N ALA A 65 4.38 18.84 20.14
CA ALA A 65 5.44 17.84 20.19
C ALA A 65 5.67 17.12 18.85
N THR A 66 4.65 17.06 17.98
CA THR A 66 4.74 16.43 16.65
C THR A 66 4.95 17.43 15.52
N ALA A 67 4.98 18.74 15.83
CA ALA A 67 5.26 19.78 14.87
C ALA A 67 6.71 19.67 14.35
N PRO A 68 6.94 19.73 13.03
CA PRO A 68 8.28 19.73 12.46
C PRO A 68 9.09 20.96 12.94
N GLU A 69 10.30 20.76 13.45
CA GLU A 69 11.19 21.85 13.89
C GLU A 69 11.78 22.68 12.74
N HIS A 70 11.56 22.25 11.50
CA HIS A 70 12.09 22.86 10.30
C HIS A 70 10.99 23.11 9.27
N GLU A 71 11.14 24.17 8.48
CA GLU A 71 10.22 24.49 7.39
C GLU A 71 10.17 23.33 6.38
N LEU A 72 9.01 22.67 6.31
CA LEU A 72 8.74 21.69 5.28
C LEU A 72 8.38 22.43 4.00
N HIS A 73 9.21 22.29 2.97
CA HIS A 73 8.85 22.73 1.63
C HIS A 73 7.76 21.82 1.07
N ALA A 74 6.64 22.41 0.67
CA ALA A 74 5.59 21.70 -0.05
C ALA A 74 6.16 21.16 -1.38
N ALA A 75 5.81 19.92 -1.72
CA ALA A 75 6.20 19.36 -3.00
C ALA A 75 5.52 20.14 -4.14
N GLU A 76 6.32 20.67 -5.08
CA GLU A 76 5.78 21.31 -6.27
C GLU A 76 5.26 20.24 -7.23
N GLU A 77 3.97 20.35 -7.60
CA GLU A 77 3.40 19.52 -8.65
C GLU A 77 4.01 19.90 -10.00
N THR A 78 4.82 19.01 -10.56
CA THR A 78 5.37 19.17 -11.91
C THR A 78 4.56 18.36 -12.91
N LYS A 79 4.09 19.03 -13.97
CA LYS A 79 3.40 18.36 -15.06
C LYS A 79 4.41 17.60 -15.93
N PHE A 80 4.29 16.29 -15.99
CA PHE A 80 5.07 15.45 -16.90
C PHE A 80 4.26 15.17 -18.17
N GLU A 81 4.81 15.52 -19.33
CA GLU A 81 4.26 15.12 -20.63
C GLU A 81 5.21 14.08 -21.23
N ALA A 82 4.69 12.88 -21.49
CA ALA A 82 5.47 11.79 -22.06
C ALA A 82 5.73 12.05 -23.54
N GLU A 83 6.97 11.86 -23.99
CA GLU A 83 7.31 11.92 -25.40
C GLU A 83 6.68 10.74 -26.16
N PRO A 84 6.26 10.93 -27.43
CA PRO A 84 5.76 9.83 -28.25
C PRO A 84 6.83 8.75 -28.40
N THR A 85 6.54 7.53 -27.93
CA THR A 85 7.51 6.41 -27.92
C THR A 85 7.60 5.66 -29.25
N GLY A 86 7.00 6.18 -30.32
CA GLY A 86 7.01 5.52 -31.63
C GLY A 86 6.36 6.35 -32.73
N ASP A 87 6.77 6.10 -33.96
CA ASP A 87 6.20 6.71 -35.17
C ASP A 87 5.13 5.78 -35.77
N PRO A 88 3.86 6.22 -35.91
CA PRO A 88 2.83 5.47 -36.62
C PRO A 88 3.20 5.09 -38.07
N SER A 89 4.17 5.77 -38.69
CA SER A 89 4.66 5.47 -40.03
C SER A 89 5.37 4.11 -40.10
N ASP A 90 5.97 3.64 -39.01
CA ASP A 90 6.66 2.35 -38.92
C ASP A 90 5.71 1.18 -39.17
N PHE A 91 4.48 1.27 -38.65
CA PHE A 91 3.44 0.28 -38.91
C PHE A 91 3.06 0.22 -40.39
N ARG A 92 3.07 1.37 -41.08
CA ARG A 92 2.74 1.45 -42.51
C ARG A 92 3.85 0.84 -43.37
N ALA A 93 5.11 1.07 -43.00
CA ALA A 93 6.26 0.47 -43.68
C ALA A 93 6.24 -1.07 -43.54
N MET A 94 6.07 -1.59 -42.31
CA MET A 94 5.95 -3.03 -42.09
C MET A 94 4.76 -3.65 -42.83
N ALA A 95 3.62 -2.96 -42.89
CA ALA A 95 2.45 -3.44 -43.64
C ALA A 95 2.69 -3.48 -45.15
N GLN A 96 3.56 -2.62 -45.70
CA GLN A 96 3.96 -2.67 -47.10
C GLN A 96 4.93 -3.82 -47.37
N ASP A 97 5.89 -4.05 -46.48
CA ASP A 97 6.85 -5.15 -46.57
C ASP A 97 6.20 -6.54 -46.43
N LEU A 98 5.10 -6.63 -45.67
CA LEU A 98 4.32 -7.85 -45.49
C LEU A 98 3.31 -8.13 -46.63
N ARG A 99 3.23 -7.31 -47.69
CA ARG A 99 2.44 -7.63 -48.88
C ARG A 99 3.32 -8.40 -49.87
N PRO A 100 3.23 -9.74 -49.94
CA PRO A 100 3.81 -10.46 -51.06
C PRO A 100 3.02 -10.08 -52.30
N ASP A 101 3.68 -9.38 -53.23
CA ASP A 101 3.19 -9.04 -54.56
C ASP A 101 1.74 -8.56 -54.61
N ALA A 102 1.54 -7.25 -54.37
CA ALA A 102 0.42 -6.53 -54.98
C ALA A 102 0.68 -6.36 -56.50
N ALA A 103 1.05 -7.44 -57.17
CA ALA A 103 1.02 -7.53 -58.62
C ALA A 103 -0.40 -7.96 -59.00
N ASN A 104 -1.05 -7.14 -59.84
CA ASN A 104 -2.36 -7.36 -60.45
C ASN A 104 -3.60 -7.18 -59.55
N THR A 105 -4.07 -5.95 -59.46
CA THR A 105 -5.53 -5.68 -59.49
C THR A 105 -5.79 -4.42 -60.32
N GLY A 106 -5.33 -4.47 -61.59
CA GLY A 106 -5.61 -3.46 -62.61
C GLY A 106 -7.07 -3.44 -63.08
N ASP A 107 -7.92 -4.33 -62.54
CA ASP A 107 -9.31 -4.50 -63.00
C ASP A 107 -10.26 -3.41 -62.48
N SER A 108 -9.82 -2.55 -61.55
CA SER A 108 -10.68 -1.50 -60.99
C SER A 108 -11.00 -0.40 -61.99
N HIS A 109 -10.05 -0.01 -62.85
CA HIS A 109 -10.25 1.11 -63.76
C HIS A 109 -11.22 0.74 -64.90
N ASP A 110 -11.10 -0.47 -65.43
CA ASP A 110 -11.90 -0.96 -66.55
C ASP A 110 -13.37 -1.20 -66.15
N LEU A 111 -13.60 -1.70 -64.92
CA LEU A 111 -14.95 -1.86 -64.36
C LEU A 111 -15.64 -0.51 -64.13
N ILE A 112 -14.91 0.50 -63.65
CA ILE A 112 -15.45 1.86 -63.42
C ILE A 112 -15.80 2.50 -64.76
N GLN A 113 -14.94 2.39 -65.76
CA GLN A 113 -15.19 2.96 -67.09
C GLN A 113 -16.42 2.32 -67.76
N LYS A 114 -16.57 1.00 -67.66
CA LYS A 114 -17.73 0.26 -68.18
C LYS A 114 -19.03 0.61 -67.45
N ALA A 115 -18.97 0.94 -66.17
CA ALA A 115 -20.14 1.41 -65.41
C ALA A 115 -20.60 2.80 -65.88
N PHE A 116 -19.67 3.70 -66.23
CA PHE A 116 -20.03 5.00 -66.80
C PHE A 116 -20.66 4.89 -68.19
N GLU A 117 -20.14 4.02 -69.06
CA GLU A 117 -20.73 3.79 -70.39
C GLU A 117 -22.14 3.20 -70.33
N LYS A 118 -22.39 2.26 -69.41
CA LYS A 118 -23.72 1.64 -69.25
C LYS A 118 -24.70 2.48 -68.44
N GLY A 119 -24.22 3.47 -67.68
CA GLY A 119 -25.01 4.31 -66.80
C GLY A 119 -25.55 5.58 -67.45
N GLN A 120 -25.14 5.92 -68.69
CA GLN A 120 -25.74 7.04 -69.42
C GLN A 120 -27.08 6.59 -70.05
N PRO A 121 -28.21 7.24 -69.71
CA PRO A 121 -29.45 7.02 -70.43
C PRO A 121 -29.26 7.49 -71.87
N GLY A 122 -29.49 6.59 -72.83
CA GLY A 122 -29.51 6.94 -74.26
C GLY A 122 -30.50 8.08 -74.51
N GLN A 123 -30.07 9.06 -75.31
CA GLN A 123 -31.02 10.01 -75.92
C GLN A 123 -31.98 9.28 -76.86
#